data_AF-A0A4P0Y5Q9-F1
#
_entry.id   AF-A0A4P0Y5Q9-F1
#
_cell.length_a   1.000
_cell.length_b   1.000
_cell.length_c   1.000
_cell.angle_alpha   90.00
_cell.angle_beta   90.00
_cell.angle_gamma   90.00
#
_symmetry.space_group_name_H-M   'P 1'
#
loop_
_entity.id
_entity.type
_entity.pdbx_description
1 polymer ?
#
loop_
_entity_poly.entity_id
_entity_poly.type
_entity_poly.pdbx_seq_one_letter_code
_entity_poly.pdbx_strand_id
1 'polypeptide(L)'
;MQSGEAQTIDAKYVFIGAGGGALKLLQKTGIPEADNYAGFPVGGSFLMTENPAVTAQHLEKVYGQASVGAPPMSVPHLDARYLDGKRVVLFGPFATFSTKFLKNGSFFDLLSTTTTNNVLPMTHVGLDNFDLVKYLVSQVMLSDDDRFAALKEYYPDARKEDWKLIQAGQRVQIIKKDAEKGGVLKLGTEVVVDQQKTISALLGASPGASTAAPITLNVLKQMFPQQFNSPEWQSRIHAIVPSYGQKLNGNVALTQQVWDDTAATLQLTKPPVIQMPAAAPTATAKPAETPREASPQHDMAL
;
A
#
# COMPACT_ATOMS: atom_id res chain seq x y z
N MET A 1 0.39 -12.84 -23.74
CA MET A 1 -0.68 -13.65 -24.35
C MET A 1 -1.19 -12.90 -25.57
N GLN A 2 -1.01 -13.44 -26.77
CA GLN A 2 -1.22 -12.74 -28.05
C GLN A 2 -2.14 -13.49 -29.04
N SER A 3 -2.76 -14.62 -28.68
CA SER A 3 -3.58 -15.40 -29.65
C SER A 3 -5.04 -14.94 -29.78
N GLY A 4 -5.56 -14.12 -28.86
CA GLY A 4 -6.97 -13.68 -28.89
C GLY A 4 -8.00 -14.81 -28.64
N GLU A 5 -7.55 -16.06 -28.47
CA GLU A 5 -8.42 -17.20 -28.17
C GLU A 5 -8.94 -17.12 -26.73
N ALA A 6 -10.26 -17.21 -26.59
CA ALA A 6 -10.90 -17.37 -25.30
C ALA A 6 -10.70 -18.79 -24.79
N GLN A 7 -10.34 -18.92 -23.51
CA GLN A 7 -10.23 -20.21 -22.82
C GLN A 7 -11.19 -20.24 -21.64
N THR A 8 -11.83 -21.39 -21.42
CA THR A 8 -12.68 -21.65 -20.26
C THR A 8 -11.94 -22.59 -19.32
N ILE A 9 -11.87 -22.24 -18.04
CA ILE A 9 -11.20 -23.02 -17.00
C ILE A 9 -12.16 -23.18 -15.83
N ASP A 10 -12.45 -24.42 -15.46
CA ASP A 10 -13.24 -24.73 -14.27
C ASP A 10 -12.33 -24.72 -13.04
N ALA A 11 -12.68 -23.90 -12.04
CA ALA A 11 -11.93 -23.79 -10.79
C ALA A 11 -12.88 -23.81 -9.59
N LYS A 12 -12.48 -24.55 -8.54
CA LYS A 12 -13.21 -24.56 -7.26
C LYS A 12 -13.00 -23.27 -6.46
N TYR A 13 -11.82 -22.65 -6.63
CA TYR A 13 -11.41 -21.46 -5.90
C TYR A 13 -10.69 -20.50 -6.85
N VAL A 14 -11.03 -19.21 -6.78
CA VAL A 14 -10.42 -18.15 -7.58
C VAL A 14 -9.84 -17.09 -6.65
N PHE A 15 -8.57 -16.76 -6.84
CA PHE A 15 -7.89 -15.67 -6.14
C PHE A 15 -7.53 -14.55 -7.13
N ILE A 16 -8.05 -13.36 -6.90
CA ILE A 16 -7.88 -12.18 -7.74
C ILE A 16 -6.75 -11.32 -7.17
N GLY A 17 -5.52 -11.57 -7.63
CA GLY A 17 -4.31 -10.82 -7.30
C GLY A 17 -3.83 -9.89 -8.43
N ALA A 18 -4.76 -9.22 -9.14
CA ALA A 18 -4.47 -8.53 -10.41
C ALA A 18 -4.02 -7.05 -10.27
N GLY A 19 -3.48 -6.66 -9.12
CA GLY A 19 -3.06 -5.27 -8.85
C GLY A 19 -4.21 -4.28 -9.09
N GLY A 20 -3.95 -3.20 -9.85
CA GLY A 20 -4.97 -2.21 -10.20
C GLY A 20 -6.19 -2.78 -10.95
N GLY A 21 -6.05 -3.95 -11.60
CA GLY A 21 -7.17 -4.63 -12.27
C GLY A 21 -8.07 -5.45 -11.34
N ALA A 22 -7.70 -5.63 -10.07
CA ALA A 22 -8.41 -6.53 -9.16
C ALA A 22 -9.86 -6.09 -8.91
N LEU A 23 -10.13 -4.80 -8.75
CA LEU A 23 -11.50 -4.29 -8.53
C LEU A 23 -12.41 -4.60 -9.72
N LYS A 24 -11.92 -4.40 -10.94
CA LYS A 24 -12.69 -4.68 -12.17
C LYS A 24 -12.99 -6.16 -12.32
N LEU A 25 -12.04 -7.04 -12.00
CA LEU A 25 -12.26 -8.48 -12.03
C LEU A 25 -13.23 -8.93 -10.93
N LEU A 26 -13.14 -8.33 -9.74
CA LEU A 26 -14.07 -8.57 -8.63
C LEU A 26 -15.50 -8.16 -9.00
N GLN A 27 -15.69 -6.99 -9.61
CA GLN A 27 -17.02 -6.55 -10.07
C GLN A 27 -17.59 -7.47 -11.15
N LYS A 28 -16.75 -8.07 -12.00
CA LYS A 28 -17.17 -9.06 -13.00
C LYS A 28 -17.66 -10.38 -12.41
N THR A 29 -17.37 -10.70 -11.15
CA THR A 29 -17.84 -11.94 -10.53
C THR A 29 -19.33 -11.88 -10.16
N GLY A 30 -19.89 -10.67 -10.03
CA GLY A 30 -21.28 -10.46 -9.64
C GLY A 30 -21.60 -10.83 -8.19
N ILE A 31 -20.59 -11.04 -7.34
CA ILE A 31 -20.83 -11.28 -5.91
C ILE A 31 -21.28 -10.00 -5.19
N PRO A 32 -22.19 -10.08 -4.20
CA PRO A 32 -22.67 -8.90 -3.47
C PRO A 32 -21.56 -8.10 -2.77
N GLU A 33 -20.48 -8.76 -2.35
CA GLU A 33 -19.35 -8.12 -1.68
C GLU A 33 -18.65 -7.10 -2.58
N ALA A 34 -18.68 -7.29 -3.91
CA ALA A 34 -18.05 -6.40 -4.88
C ALA A 34 -18.70 -5.00 -4.89
N ASP A 35 -20.01 -4.92 -4.62
CA ASP A 35 -20.78 -3.66 -4.61
C ASP A 35 -20.40 -2.73 -3.46
N ASN A 36 -19.70 -3.25 -2.45
CA ASN A 36 -19.20 -2.46 -1.34
C ASN A 36 -17.89 -1.72 -1.65
N TYR A 37 -17.34 -1.89 -2.86
CA TYR A 37 -16.06 -1.30 -3.21
C TYR A 37 -16.13 -0.43 -4.47
N ALA A 38 -15.47 0.71 -4.38
CA ALA A 38 -15.09 1.54 -5.50
C ALA A 38 -13.59 1.78 -5.47
N GLY A 39 -13.08 2.38 -6.53
CA GLY A 39 -11.71 2.84 -6.54
C GLY A 39 -11.55 4.05 -7.42
N PHE A 40 -10.58 4.89 -7.07
CA PHE A 40 -10.11 5.94 -7.96
C PHE A 40 -8.61 5.78 -8.22
N PRO A 41 -8.19 5.99 -9.46
CA PRO A 41 -6.81 5.90 -9.86
C PRO A 41 -6.03 7.14 -9.40
N VAL A 42 -4.86 6.89 -8.84
CA VAL A 42 -3.85 7.90 -8.49
C VAL A 42 -2.57 7.51 -9.19
N GLY A 43 -2.11 8.38 -10.09
CA GLY A 43 -0.82 8.24 -10.75
C GLY A 43 0.29 8.87 -9.93
N GLY A 44 1.52 8.47 -10.23
CA GLY A 44 2.72 9.13 -9.74
C GLY A 44 3.62 9.53 -10.90
N SER A 45 4.42 10.56 -10.71
CA SER A 45 5.52 10.91 -11.59
C SER A 45 6.76 11.24 -10.76
N PHE A 46 7.93 11.12 -11.38
CA PHE A 46 9.21 11.43 -10.75
C PHE A 46 10.03 12.30 -11.68
N LEU A 47 10.79 13.25 -11.14
CA LEU A 47 11.93 13.80 -11.85
C LEU A 47 13.03 12.75 -11.84
N MET A 48 13.61 12.45 -13.00
CA MET A 48 14.68 11.47 -13.14
C MET A 48 15.91 12.12 -13.76
N THR A 49 17.08 11.78 -13.21
CA THR A 49 18.37 12.06 -13.85
C THR A 49 19.16 10.78 -14.10
N GLU A 50 19.82 10.73 -15.26
CA GLU A 50 20.81 9.72 -15.64
C GLU A 50 22.24 10.30 -15.61
N ASN A 51 22.41 11.56 -15.15
CA ASN A 51 23.71 12.22 -15.15
C ASN A 51 24.71 11.44 -14.26
N PRO A 52 25.82 10.93 -14.82
CA PRO A 52 26.80 10.15 -14.06
C PRO A 52 27.37 10.90 -12.85
N ALA A 53 27.54 12.22 -12.94
CA ALA A 53 28.06 13.04 -11.85
C ALA A 53 27.12 13.08 -10.64
N VAL A 54 25.81 13.01 -10.87
CA VAL A 54 24.78 12.97 -9.81
C VAL A 54 24.59 11.54 -9.32
N THR A 55 24.39 10.60 -10.25
CA THR A 55 24.10 9.19 -9.92
C THR A 55 25.25 8.50 -9.21
N ALA A 56 26.52 8.87 -9.46
CA ALA A 56 27.67 8.31 -8.75
C ALA A 56 27.74 8.76 -7.28
N GLN A 57 27.22 9.95 -6.96
CA GLN A 57 27.24 10.50 -5.61
C GLN A 57 26.07 10.00 -4.75
N HIS A 58 24.90 9.76 -5.36
CA HIS A 58 23.70 9.32 -4.64
C HIS A 58 23.51 7.81 -4.71
N LEU A 59 23.90 7.08 -3.65
CA LEU A 59 23.88 5.61 -3.59
C LEU A 59 22.62 4.99 -2.98
N GLU A 60 21.79 5.79 -2.32
CA GLU A 60 20.77 5.28 -1.41
C GLU A 60 19.39 5.85 -1.71
N LYS A 61 18.39 5.35 -0.98
CA LYS A 61 17.07 5.96 -0.94
C LYS A 61 16.95 6.78 0.34
N VAL A 62 16.76 8.09 0.20
CA VAL A 62 16.71 9.04 1.31
C VAL A 62 15.38 9.76 1.32
N TYR A 63 14.66 9.65 2.44
CA TYR A 63 13.38 10.31 2.64
C TYR A 63 13.56 11.71 3.21
N GLY A 64 12.79 12.67 2.70
CA GLY A 64 12.70 13.99 3.30
C GLY A 64 11.87 14.02 4.57
N GLN A 65 11.86 15.18 5.19
CA GLN A 65 10.88 15.49 6.22
C GLN A 65 9.51 15.71 5.58
N ALA A 66 8.46 15.15 6.18
CA ALA A 66 7.09 15.39 5.74
C ALA A 66 6.75 16.88 5.88
N SER A 67 6.27 17.50 4.80
CA SER A 67 5.68 18.83 4.84
C SER A 67 4.44 18.82 5.74
N VAL A 68 4.18 19.91 6.47
CA VAL A 68 2.99 20.02 7.31
C VAL A 68 1.74 19.82 6.45
N GLY A 69 0.90 18.85 6.83
CA GLY A 69 -0.35 18.51 6.11
C GLY A 69 -0.18 17.56 4.91
N ALA A 70 1.04 17.12 4.58
CA ALA A 70 1.22 16.07 3.57
C ALA A 70 0.73 14.71 4.09
N PRO A 71 0.00 13.91 3.29
CA PRO A 71 -0.36 12.56 3.68
C PRO A 71 0.92 11.75 4.01
N PRO A 72 0.92 10.90 5.05
CA PRO A 72 2.12 10.20 5.53
C PRO A 72 2.82 9.34 4.47
N MET A 73 2.13 8.98 3.38
CA MET A 73 2.66 8.17 2.27
C MET A 73 3.18 8.99 1.07
N SER A 74 3.09 10.32 1.10
CA SER A 74 3.34 11.20 -0.06
C SER A 74 4.63 12.03 0.05
N VAL A 75 5.51 11.72 1.00
CA VAL A 75 6.71 12.53 1.24
C VAL A 75 7.71 12.35 0.09
N PRO A 76 8.18 13.46 -0.52
CA PRO A 76 9.21 13.42 -1.53
C PRO A 76 10.51 12.79 -1.01
N HIS A 77 11.20 12.07 -1.89
CA HIS A 77 12.43 11.38 -1.57
C HIS A 77 13.34 11.31 -2.80
N LEU A 78 14.64 11.20 -2.54
CA LEU A 78 15.64 10.88 -3.56
C LEU A 78 15.89 9.37 -3.55
N ASP A 79 15.72 8.73 -4.69
CA ASP A 79 15.76 7.27 -4.83
C ASP A 79 16.77 6.85 -5.90
N ALA A 80 17.88 6.24 -5.48
CA ALA A 80 18.83 5.61 -6.40
C ALA A 80 18.27 4.27 -6.91
N ARG A 81 18.15 4.11 -8.23
CA ARG A 81 17.61 2.90 -8.86
C ARG A 81 18.41 2.46 -10.09
N TYR A 82 18.12 1.25 -10.53
CA TYR A 82 18.48 0.76 -11.86
C TYR A 82 17.22 0.67 -12.72
N LEU A 83 17.21 1.38 -13.86
CA LEU A 83 16.18 1.29 -14.89
C LEU A 83 16.85 0.86 -16.19
N ASP A 84 16.38 -0.24 -16.78
CA ASP A 84 16.93 -0.82 -18.02
C ASP A 84 18.46 -0.99 -17.99
N GLY A 85 18.99 -1.44 -16.85
CA GLY A 85 20.43 -1.64 -16.62
C GLY A 85 21.24 -0.36 -16.39
N LYS A 86 20.62 0.82 -16.49
CA LYS A 86 21.27 2.10 -16.20
C LYS A 86 20.94 2.58 -14.80
N ARG A 87 21.94 3.17 -14.16
CA ARG A 87 21.77 3.81 -12.86
C ARG A 87 21.08 5.16 -13.03
N VAL A 88 20.06 5.41 -12.22
CA VAL A 88 19.25 6.63 -12.23
C VAL A 88 19.04 7.13 -10.80
N VAL A 89 18.77 8.42 -10.67
CA VAL A 89 18.24 9.01 -9.42
C VAL A 89 16.87 9.59 -9.71
N LEU A 90 15.89 9.23 -8.88
CA LEU A 90 14.52 9.73 -8.95
C LEU A 90 14.25 10.70 -7.80
N PHE A 91 13.48 11.75 -8.07
CA PHE A 91 12.93 12.64 -7.07
C PHE A 91 11.41 12.73 -7.21
N GLY A 92 10.69 12.59 -6.09
CA GLY A 92 9.23 12.59 -6.03
C GLY A 92 8.73 11.64 -4.93
N PRO A 93 7.50 11.12 -5.02
CA PRO A 93 6.57 11.22 -6.15
C PRO A 93 5.84 12.56 -6.20
N PHE A 94 5.53 13.02 -7.41
CA PHE A 94 4.50 14.03 -7.66
C PHE A 94 3.21 13.32 -8.07
N ALA A 95 2.09 13.66 -7.43
CA ALA A 95 0.82 13.05 -7.78
C ALA A 95 0.40 13.45 -9.19
N THR A 96 -0.15 12.49 -9.94
CA THR A 96 -0.74 12.72 -11.26
C THR A 96 -2.15 12.14 -11.30
N PHE A 97 -2.99 12.69 -12.16
CA PHE A 97 -4.32 12.17 -12.39
C PHE A 97 -4.36 11.40 -13.72
N SER A 98 -4.94 10.20 -13.69
CA SER A 98 -5.23 9.40 -14.87
C SER A 98 -6.51 8.62 -14.63
N THR A 99 -7.38 8.44 -15.62
CA THR A 99 -8.59 7.61 -15.46
C THR A 99 -8.35 6.11 -15.65
N LYS A 100 -7.10 5.72 -15.94
CA LYS A 100 -6.68 4.33 -16.16
C LYS A 100 -6.38 3.64 -14.83
N PHE A 101 -6.62 2.34 -14.74
CA PHE A 101 -6.31 1.53 -13.55
C PHE A 101 -4.98 0.77 -13.69
N LEU A 102 -4.51 0.60 -14.93
CA LEU A 102 -3.24 -0.05 -15.28
C LEU A 102 -2.43 0.88 -16.20
N LYS A 103 -1.10 0.74 -16.22
CA LYS A 103 -0.19 1.53 -17.10
C LYS A 103 -0.64 1.50 -18.58
N ASN A 104 -1.11 0.33 -19.03
CA ASN A 104 -1.67 0.11 -20.37
C ASN A 104 -3.20 -0.10 -20.35
N GLY A 105 -3.89 0.44 -19.34
CA GLY A 105 -5.33 0.30 -19.13
C GLY A 105 -6.18 1.23 -20.00
N SER A 106 -7.49 1.17 -19.82
CA SER A 106 -8.47 1.95 -20.59
C SER A 106 -8.76 3.28 -19.89
N PHE A 107 -8.93 4.35 -20.67
CA PHE A 107 -9.39 5.64 -20.14
C PHE A 107 -10.83 5.58 -19.60
N PHE A 108 -11.59 4.52 -19.96
CA PHE A 108 -12.92 4.24 -19.43
C PHE A 108 -12.89 3.42 -18.14
N ASP A 109 -11.72 3.05 -17.61
CA ASP A 109 -11.65 2.19 -16.41
C ASP A 109 -12.40 2.82 -15.23
N LEU A 110 -12.13 4.10 -14.92
CA LEU A 110 -12.86 4.84 -13.87
C LEU A 110 -14.37 4.78 -14.09
N LEU A 111 -14.86 5.20 -15.27
CA LEU A 111 -16.29 5.20 -15.59
C LEU A 111 -16.91 3.80 -15.51
N SER A 112 -16.20 2.77 -15.97
CA SER A 112 -16.70 1.38 -15.96
C SER A 112 -16.77 0.78 -14.55
N THR A 113 -16.03 1.35 -13.59
CA THR A 113 -16.04 0.93 -12.19
C THR A 113 -16.94 1.80 -11.31
N THR A 114 -17.37 2.97 -11.81
CA THR A 114 -18.38 3.82 -11.19
C THR A 114 -19.77 3.24 -11.47
N THR A 115 -20.42 2.72 -10.44
CA THR A 115 -21.78 2.19 -10.47
C THR A 115 -22.71 3.15 -9.73
N THR A 116 -24.01 3.11 -10.00
CA THR A 116 -25.00 3.93 -9.27
C THR A 116 -24.94 3.72 -7.75
N ASN A 117 -24.53 2.53 -7.31
CA ASN A 117 -24.37 2.17 -5.90
C ASN A 117 -23.12 2.78 -5.25
N ASN A 118 -22.15 3.28 -6.01
CA ASN A 118 -20.87 3.77 -5.50
C ASN A 118 -20.58 5.28 -5.74
N VAL A 119 -21.42 5.98 -6.50
CA VAL A 119 -21.32 7.44 -6.68
C VAL A 119 -21.46 8.20 -5.35
N LEU A 120 -22.43 7.80 -4.51
CA LEU A 120 -22.63 8.41 -3.19
C LEU A 120 -21.42 8.19 -2.26
N PRO A 121 -20.92 6.94 -2.07
CA PRO A 121 -19.67 6.67 -1.35
C PRO A 121 -18.46 7.46 -1.87
N MET A 122 -18.30 7.59 -3.20
CA MET A 122 -17.19 8.37 -3.77
C MET A 122 -17.27 9.85 -3.43
N THR A 123 -18.49 10.43 -3.46
CA THR A 123 -18.72 11.83 -3.09
C THR A 123 -18.43 12.09 -1.61
N HIS A 124 -18.88 11.21 -0.71
CA HIS A 124 -18.59 11.33 0.73
C HIS A 124 -17.10 11.24 1.03
N VAL A 125 -16.37 10.31 0.41
CA VAL A 125 -14.91 10.23 0.57
C VAL A 125 -14.22 11.53 0.15
N GLY A 126 -14.69 12.18 -0.92
CA GLY A 126 -14.14 13.47 -1.35
C GLY A 126 -14.30 14.59 -0.33
N LEU A 127 -15.40 14.57 0.43
CA LEU A 127 -15.67 15.53 1.52
C LEU A 127 -14.86 15.17 2.78
N ASP A 128 -14.87 13.91 3.19
CA ASP A 128 -14.21 13.45 4.42
C ASP A 128 -12.68 13.44 4.32
N ASN A 129 -12.15 13.39 3.08
CA ASN A 129 -10.71 13.39 2.81
C ASN A 129 -10.31 14.65 2.02
N PHE A 130 -10.97 15.77 2.31
CA PHE A 130 -10.77 17.03 1.59
C PHE A 130 -9.30 17.45 1.53
N ASP A 131 -8.53 17.28 2.61
CA ASP A 131 -7.10 17.61 2.64
C ASP A 131 -6.29 16.76 1.66
N LEU A 132 -6.58 15.46 1.56
CA LEU A 132 -5.95 14.57 0.59
C LEU A 132 -6.34 14.96 -0.83
N VAL A 133 -7.62 15.22 -1.09
CA VAL A 133 -8.09 15.63 -2.42
C VAL A 133 -7.45 16.95 -2.83
N LYS A 134 -7.45 17.94 -1.94
CA LYS A 134 -6.80 19.24 -2.13
C LYS A 134 -5.31 19.09 -2.40
N TYR A 135 -4.63 18.22 -1.66
CA TYR A 135 -3.22 17.90 -1.88
C TYR A 135 -2.99 17.25 -3.25
N LEU A 136 -3.80 16.26 -3.63
CA LEU A 136 -3.67 15.62 -4.94
C LEU A 136 -3.92 16.61 -6.08
N VAL A 137 -4.91 17.49 -5.95
CA VAL A 137 -5.18 18.56 -6.93
C VAL A 137 -4.00 19.53 -7.00
N SER A 138 -3.45 19.98 -5.87
CA SER A 138 -2.30 20.90 -5.87
C SER A 138 -1.08 20.28 -6.55
N GLN A 139 -0.82 18.99 -6.31
CA GLN A 139 0.25 18.24 -6.95
C GLN A 139 0.06 18.11 -8.47
N VAL A 140 -1.17 17.88 -8.93
CA VAL A 140 -1.50 17.84 -10.37
C VAL A 140 -1.30 19.19 -11.03
N MET A 141 -1.54 20.29 -10.30
CA MET A 141 -1.40 21.66 -10.80
C MET A 141 0.06 22.15 -10.83
N LEU A 142 1.03 21.41 -10.27
CA LEU A 142 2.44 21.82 -10.30
C LEU A 142 2.95 21.94 -11.73
N SER A 143 3.63 23.05 -12.01
CA SER A 143 4.41 23.24 -13.23
C SER A 143 5.74 22.48 -13.15
N ASP A 144 6.45 22.40 -14.28
CA ASP A 144 7.81 21.83 -14.29
C ASP A 144 8.79 22.65 -13.45
N ASP A 145 8.58 23.98 -13.36
CA ASP A 145 9.36 24.86 -12.49
C ASP A 145 9.08 24.58 -11.01
N ASP A 146 7.82 24.35 -10.62
CA ASP A 146 7.48 24.03 -9.22
C ASP A 146 8.05 22.67 -8.80
N ARG A 147 7.97 21.66 -9.68
CA ARG A 147 8.57 20.34 -9.44
C ARG A 147 10.08 20.45 -9.26
N PHE A 148 10.73 21.27 -10.08
CA PHE A 148 12.16 21.49 -10.00
C PHE A 148 12.56 22.31 -8.77
N ALA A 149 11.75 23.31 -8.37
CA ALA A 149 11.95 24.05 -7.14
C ALA A 149 11.90 23.11 -5.91
N ALA A 150 10.94 22.19 -5.87
CA ALA A 150 10.86 21.17 -4.82
C ALA A 150 12.10 20.26 -4.81
N LEU A 151 12.65 19.89 -5.97
CA LEU A 151 13.91 19.14 -6.05
C LEU A 151 15.06 19.95 -5.44
N LYS A 152 15.14 21.26 -5.71
CA LYS A 152 16.21 22.12 -5.19
C LYS A 152 16.21 22.26 -3.67
N GLU A 153 15.08 22.04 -3.00
CA GLU A 153 15.04 21.97 -1.53
C GLU A 153 15.80 20.76 -0.98
N TYR A 154 15.92 19.68 -1.78
CA TYR A 154 16.58 18.43 -1.41
C TYR A 154 17.98 18.30 -2.02
N TYR A 155 18.18 18.86 -3.21
CA TYR A 155 19.43 18.86 -3.94
C TYR A 155 19.70 20.26 -4.53
N PRO A 156 20.28 21.19 -3.74
CA PRO A 156 20.44 22.60 -4.12
C PRO A 156 21.22 22.83 -5.41
N ASP A 157 22.17 21.94 -5.72
CA ASP A 157 23.01 21.98 -6.91
C ASP A 157 22.35 21.40 -8.17
N ALA A 158 21.08 20.99 -8.09
CA ALA A 158 20.33 20.50 -9.23
C ALA A 158 20.33 21.54 -10.37
N ARG A 159 20.58 21.08 -11.59
CA ARG A 159 20.46 21.86 -12.83
C ARG A 159 19.29 21.34 -13.64
N LYS A 160 18.37 22.20 -14.08
CA LYS A 160 17.07 21.80 -14.62
C LYS A 160 17.20 20.89 -15.84
N GLU A 161 18.19 21.14 -16.68
CA GLU A 161 18.52 20.38 -17.87
C GLU A 161 18.92 18.91 -17.61
N ASP A 162 19.36 18.59 -16.39
CA ASP A 162 19.76 17.22 -16.02
C ASP A 162 18.56 16.33 -15.61
N TRP A 163 17.37 16.91 -15.44
CA TRP A 163 16.20 16.24 -14.87
C TRP A 163 15.02 16.24 -15.83
N LYS A 164 14.43 15.06 -16.04
CA LYS A 164 13.25 14.87 -16.88
C LYS A 164 12.11 14.26 -16.08
N LEU A 165 10.89 14.75 -16.31
CA LEU A 165 9.71 14.16 -15.70
C LEU A 165 9.40 12.82 -16.37
N ILE A 166 9.31 11.76 -15.58
CA ILE A 166 8.89 10.43 -16.02
C ILE A 166 7.58 10.05 -15.34
N GLN A 167 6.71 9.38 -16.09
CA GLN A 167 5.48 8.83 -15.54
C GLN A 167 5.72 7.48 -14.87
N ALA A 168 5.24 7.34 -13.64
CA ALA A 168 5.32 6.11 -12.86
C ALA A 168 4.10 5.23 -13.07
N GLY A 169 4.03 4.13 -12.30
CA GLY A 169 2.86 3.28 -12.24
C GLY A 169 1.65 3.99 -11.64
N GLN A 170 0.47 3.48 -11.96
CA GLN A 170 -0.80 3.91 -11.38
C GLN A 170 -1.16 3.01 -10.20
N ARG A 171 -1.76 3.60 -9.18
CA ARG A 171 -2.32 2.91 -8.02
C ARG A 171 -3.81 3.15 -7.97
N VAL A 172 -4.58 2.13 -7.63
CA VAL A 172 -6.02 2.29 -7.38
C VAL A 172 -6.20 2.44 -5.87
N GLN A 173 -6.70 3.59 -5.45
CA GLN A 173 -7.11 3.82 -4.06
C GLN A 173 -8.51 3.27 -3.87
N ILE A 174 -8.69 2.43 -2.84
CA ILE A 174 -9.96 1.74 -2.62
C ILE A 174 -10.84 2.54 -1.70
N ILE A 175 -12.11 2.63 -2.06
CA ILE A 175 -13.17 3.19 -1.24
C ILE A 175 -14.06 2.03 -0.85
N LYS A 176 -14.20 1.80 0.45
CA LYS A 176 -15.13 0.83 1.00
C LYS A 176 -16.39 1.55 1.46
N LYS A 177 -17.55 1.03 1.07
CA LYS A 177 -18.84 1.49 1.56
C LYS A 177 -18.94 1.25 3.07
N ASP A 178 -19.42 2.25 3.78
CA ASP A 178 -19.63 2.21 5.22
C ASP A 178 -21.07 2.64 5.52
N ALA A 179 -21.72 1.97 6.48
CA ALA A 179 -23.13 2.21 6.77
C ALA A 179 -23.38 3.58 7.41
N GLU A 180 -22.42 4.10 8.17
CA GLU A 180 -22.54 5.36 8.91
C GLU A 180 -21.89 6.51 8.15
N LYS A 181 -20.72 6.26 7.56
CA LYS A 181 -19.90 7.28 6.86
C LYS A 181 -20.19 7.34 5.35
N GLY A 182 -20.96 6.38 4.82
CA GLY A 182 -21.23 6.22 3.40
C GLY A 182 -20.04 5.63 2.62
N GLY A 183 -18.86 6.24 2.70
CA GLY A 183 -17.63 5.74 2.06
C GLY A 183 -16.38 6.06 2.86
N VAL A 184 -15.47 5.09 2.98
CA VAL A 184 -14.21 5.24 3.72
C VAL A 184 -13.05 4.88 2.81
N LEU A 185 -12.06 5.76 2.74
CA LEU A 185 -10.82 5.54 2.01
C LEU A 185 -9.97 4.48 2.73
N LYS A 186 -9.51 3.48 1.97
CA LYS A 186 -8.62 2.42 2.45
C LYS A 186 -7.24 2.63 1.88
N LEU A 187 -6.30 2.94 2.78
CA LEU A 187 -4.91 3.26 2.46
C LEU A 187 -4.02 2.01 2.35
N GLY A 188 -4.52 0.83 2.74
CA GLY A 188 -3.79 -0.43 2.76
C GLY A 188 -4.30 -1.46 1.74
N THR A 189 -3.88 -2.71 1.94
CA THR A 189 -4.44 -3.86 1.21
C THR A 189 -5.75 -4.27 1.87
N GLU A 190 -6.83 -4.36 1.10
CA GLU A 190 -8.10 -4.91 1.54
C GLU A 190 -8.27 -6.33 0.99
N VAL A 191 -8.66 -7.25 1.87
CA VAL A 191 -9.00 -8.64 1.50
C VAL A 191 -10.51 -8.74 1.39
N VAL A 192 -10.99 -9.18 0.24
CA VAL A 192 -12.41 -9.50 0.01
C VAL A 192 -12.55 -11.00 -0.18
N VAL A 193 -13.52 -11.61 0.50
CA VAL A 193 -13.87 -13.03 0.39
C VAL A 193 -15.39 -13.12 0.27
N ASP A 194 -15.88 -13.90 -0.70
CA ASP A 194 -17.30 -14.18 -0.87
C ASP A 194 -17.85 -15.04 0.28
N GLN A 195 -19.16 -14.99 0.50
CA GLN A 195 -19.82 -15.82 1.52
C GLN A 195 -19.58 -17.33 1.33
N GLN A 196 -19.51 -17.77 0.07
CA GLN A 196 -19.31 -19.18 -0.29
C GLN A 196 -17.84 -19.61 -0.16
N LYS A 197 -16.91 -18.67 0.05
CA LYS A 197 -15.46 -18.91 0.16
C LYS A 197 -14.88 -19.59 -1.08
N THR A 198 -15.37 -19.20 -2.24
CA THR A 198 -14.92 -19.66 -3.55
C THR A 198 -14.15 -18.59 -4.32
N ILE A 199 -14.29 -17.32 -3.94
CA ILE A 199 -13.65 -16.17 -4.58
C ILE A 199 -13.01 -15.29 -3.50
N SER A 200 -11.76 -14.93 -3.72
CA SER A 200 -11.08 -13.91 -2.93
C SER A 200 -10.37 -12.88 -3.81
N ALA A 201 -10.24 -11.65 -3.34
CA ALA A 201 -9.54 -10.59 -4.04
C ALA A 201 -8.68 -9.76 -3.08
N LEU A 202 -7.52 -9.32 -3.58
CA LEU A 202 -6.70 -8.29 -2.93
C LEU A 202 -6.92 -6.97 -3.65
N LEU A 203 -7.47 -6.00 -2.93
CA LEU A 203 -7.72 -4.66 -3.43
C LEU A 203 -6.74 -3.66 -2.79
N GLY A 204 -6.49 -2.55 -3.50
CA GLY A 204 -5.76 -1.40 -2.96
C GLY A 204 -4.25 -1.53 -3.09
N ALA A 205 -3.53 -1.14 -2.03
CA ALA A 205 -2.08 -1.18 -2.05
C ALA A 205 -1.59 -2.62 -2.21
N SER A 206 -0.67 -2.85 -3.15
CA SER A 206 0.01 -4.14 -3.25
C SER A 206 0.76 -4.41 -1.94
N PRO A 207 0.60 -5.60 -1.32
CA PRO A 207 1.39 -5.97 -0.16
C PRO A 207 2.88 -5.81 -0.45
N GLY A 208 3.59 -5.13 0.45
CA GLY A 208 5.05 -5.12 0.45
C GLY A 208 5.58 -6.44 1.00
N ALA A 209 6.90 -6.65 0.90
CA ALA A 209 7.53 -7.87 1.42
C ALA A 209 7.18 -8.14 2.91
N SER A 210 7.08 -7.07 3.72
CA SER A 210 6.74 -7.16 5.14
C SER A 210 5.28 -7.51 5.43
N THR A 211 4.35 -7.28 4.49
CA THR A 211 2.91 -7.48 4.71
C THR A 211 2.31 -8.64 3.90
N ALA A 212 3.00 -9.10 2.85
CA ALA A 212 2.51 -10.17 1.98
C ALA A 212 2.24 -11.49 2.74
N ALA A 213 3.16 -11.91 3.62
CA ALA A 213 3.01 -13.14 4.40
C ALA A 213 1.79 -13.11 5.35
N PRO A 214 1.63 -12.11 6.25
CA PRO A 214 0.45 -12.07 7.13
C PRO A 214 -0.86 -11.89 6.36
N ILE A 215 -0.88 -11.14 5.26
CA ILE A 215 -2.07 -11.00 4.41
C ILE A 215 -2.44 -12.33 3.76
N THR A 216 -1.46 -13.08 3.26
CA THR A 216 -1.72 -14.41 2.66
C THR A 216 -2.27 -15.38 3.70
N LEU A 217 -1.73 -15.38 4.92
CA LEU A 217 -2.29 -16.19 6.01
C LEU A 217 -3.72 -15.77 6.35
N ASN A 218 -4.03 -14.46 6.31
CA ASN A 218 -5.39 -13.97 6.51
C ASN A 218 -6.35 -14.42 5.39
N VAL A 219 -5.92 -14.38 4.12
CA VAL A 219 -6.70 -14.91 2.98
C VAL A 219 -7.01 -16.40 3.19
N LEU A 220 -5.99 -17.21 3.54
CA LEU A 220 -6.18 -18.64 3.80
C LEU A 220 -7.13 -18.89 4.97
N LYS A 221 -7.01 -18.10 6.05
CA LYS A 221 -7.90 -18.19 7.22
C LYS A 221 -9.36 -17.91 6.87
N GLN A 222 -9.61 -16.91 6.04
CA GLN A 222 -10.98 -16.53 5.64
C GLN A 222 -11.58 -17.51 4.63
N MET A 223 -10.79 -17.95 3.64
CA MET A 223 -11.24 -18.86 2.59
C MET A 223 -11.41 -20.30 3.09
N PHE A 224 -10.50 -20.78 3.94
CA PHE A 224 -10.45 -22.19 4.34
C PHE A 224 -10.48 -22.36 5.86
N PRO A 225 -11.49 -21.84 6.58
CA PRO A 225 -11.45 -21.79 8.04
C PRO A 225 -11.38 -23.18 8.70
N GLN A 226 -11.98 -24.21 8.09
CA GLN A 226 -11.90 -25.57 8.63
C GLN A 226 -10.49 -26.14 8.50
N GLN A 227 -9.90 -26.04 7.31
CA GLN A 227 -8.56 -26.50 7.03
C GLN A 227 -7.54 -25.68 7.82
N PHE A 228 -7.70 -24.35 7.86
CA PHE A 228 -6.83 -23.45 8.59
C PHE A 228 -6.76 -23.81 10.08
N ASN A 229 -7.87 -24.20 10.70
CA ASN A 229 -7.89 -24.62 12.10
C ASN A 229 -7.58 -26.11 12.31
N SER A 230 -7.31 -26.88 11.24
CA SER A 230 -6.94 -28.28 11.34
C SER A 230 -5.54 -28.44 11.96
N PRO A 231 -5.28 -29.54 12.70
CA PRO A 231 -3.94 -29.83 13.22
C PRO A 231 -2.86 -29.88 12.13
N GLU A 232 -3.21 -30.38 10.94
CA GLU A 232 -2.30 -30.49 9.80
C GLU A 232 -1.81 -29.12 9.32
N TRP A 233 -2.72 -28.19 9.04
CA TRP A 233 -2.33 -26.85 8.59
C TRP A 233 -1.69 -26.05 9.71
N GLN A 234 -2.18 -26.17 10.95
CA GLN A 234 -1.55 -25.51 12.09
C GLN A 234 -0.11 -25.97 12.28
N SER A 235 0.17 -27.27 12.15
CA SER A 235 1.53 -27.81 12.17
C SER A 235 2.38 -27.21 11.05
N ARG A 236 1.85 -27.15 9.82
CA ARG A 236 2.58 -26.57 8.68
C ARG A 236 2.83 -25.06 8.83
N ILE A 237 1.85 -24.31 9.33
CA ILE A 237 1.99 -22.87 9.56
C ILE A 237 3.07 -22.61 10.60
N HIS A 238 3.08 -23.33 11.73
CA HIS A 238 4.11 -23.16 12.76
C HIS A 238 5.49 -23.67 12.33
N ALA A 239 5.56 -24.63 11.39
CA ALA A 239 6.83 -25.03 10.79
C ALA A 239 7.45 -23.92 9.92
N ILE A 240 6.63 -23.07 9.28
CA ILE A 240 7.09 -21.97 8.43
C ILE A 240 7.26 -20.68 9.25
N VAL A 241 6.34 -20.42 10.17
CA VAL A 241 6.29 -19.23 11.04
C VAL A 241 6.12 -19.70 12.48
N PRO A 242 7.21 -20.07 13.18
CA PRO A 242 7.15 -20.63 14.53
C PRO A 242 6.45 -19.72 15.56
N SER A 243 6.56 -18.41 15.39
CA SER A 243 5.92 -17.41 16.25
C SER A 243 4.48 -17.07 15.86
N TYR A 244 3.87 -17.79 14.91
CA TYR A 244 2.50 -17.50 14.47
C TYR A 244 1.52 -17.53 15.65
N GLY A 245 0.62 -16.54 15.70
CA GLY A 245 -0.36 -16.40 16.79
C GLY A 245 0.21 -15.82 18.09
N GLN A 246 1.52 -15.56 18.18
CA GLN A 246 2.15 -14.98 19.38
C GLN A 246 2.43 -13.49 19.19
N LYS A 247 2.23 -12.70 20.25
CA LYS A 247 2.55 -11.27 20.27
C LYS A 247 4.03 -11.08 20.63
N LEU A 248 4.81 -10.52 19.71
CA LEU A 248 6.22 -10.19 19.96
C LEU A 248 6.35 -8.97 20.89
N ASN A 249 5.57 -7.92 20.65
CA ASN A 249 5.58 -6.71 21.49
C ASN A 249 5.26 -7.05 22.96
N GLY A 250 6.24 -6.83 23.83
CA GLY A 250 6.18 -7.14 25.26
C GLY A 250 6.73 -8.52 25.65
N ASN A 251 7.06 -9.39 24.69
CA ASN A 251 7.72 -10.67 24.92
C ASN A 251 9.19 -10.59 24.44
N VAL A 252 10.06 -10.13 25.33
CA VAL A 252 11.48 -9.90 25.03
C VAL A 252 12.18 -11.18 24.58
N ALA A 253 11.96 -12.28 25.30
CA ALA A 253 12.62 -13.56 25.00
C ALA A 253 12.24 -14.07 23.61
N LEU A 254 10.95 -14.07 23.27
CA LEU A 254 10.48 -14.50 21.96
C LEU A 254 10.94 -13.55 20.84
N THR A 255 10.93 -12.24 21.09
CA THR A 255 11.40 -11.26 20.10
C THR A 255 12.88 -11.46 19.81
N GLN A 256 13.70 -11.65 20.85
CA GLN A 256 15.12 -11.94 20.70
C GLN A 256 15.35 -13.23 19.92
N GLN A 257 14.62 -14.30 20.26
CA GLN A 257 14.71 -15.58 19.55
C GLN A 257 14.38 -15.42 18.06
N VAL A 258 13.25 -14.80 17.72
CA VAL A 258 12.85 -14.58 16.31
C VAL A 258 13.87 -13.72 15.56
N TRP A 259 14.45 -12.72 16.22
CA TRP A 259 15.45 -11.84 15.60
C TRP A 259 16.76 -12.58 15.34
N ASP A 260 17.24 -13.38 16.30
CA ASP A 260 18.42 -14.22 16.17
C ASP A 260 18.23 -15.28 15.06
N ASP A 261 17.09 -15.97 15.04
CA ASP A 261 16.76 -16.99 14.04
C ASP A 261 16.69 -16.39 12.63
N THR A 262 16.08 -15.20 12.50
CA THR A 262 16.00 -14.47 11.22
C THR A 262 17.38 -14.04 10.75
N ALA A 263 18.20 -13.48 11.64
CA ALA A 263 19.56 -13.06 11.30
C ALA A 263 20.43 -14.25 10.88
N ALA A 264 20.35 -15.37 11.60
CA ALA A 264 21.07 -16.59 11.24
C ALA A 264 20.63 -17.14 9.88
N THR A 265 19.32 -17.21 9.64
CA THR A 265 18.75 -17.73 8.37
C THR A 265 19.15 -16.87 7.17
N LEU A 266 19.13 -15.55 7.34
CA LEU A 266 19.47 -14.59 6.28
C LEU A 266 20.97 -14.24 6.22
N GLN A 267 21.80 -14.88 7.05
CA GLN A 267 23.24 -14.62 7.16
C GLN A 267 23.58 -13.15 7.44
N LEU A 268 22.77 -12.52 8.29
CA LEU A 268 22.95 -11.13 8.73
C LEU A 268 23.78 -11.08 10.02
N THR A 269 24.30 -9.90 10.32
CA THR A 269 24.96 -9.63 11.60
C THR A 269 24.02 -9.95 12.75
N LYS A 270 24.54 -10.63 13.78
CA LYS A 270 23.76 -10.97 14.96
C LYS A 270 23.19 -9.69 15.60
N PRO A 271 21.89 -9.63 15.88
CA PRO A 271 21.29 -8.46 16.47
C PRO A 271 21.77 -8.22 17.90
N PRO A 272 21.70 -6.96 18.38
CA PRO A 272 21.97 -6.66 19.78
C PRO A 272 20.97 -7.38 20.68
N VAL A 273 21.40 -7.74 21.88
CA VAL A 273 20.51 -8.30 22.89
C VAL A 273 19.51 -7.23 23.32
N ILE A 274 18.22 -7.53 23.18
CA ILE A 274 17.15 -6.64 23.64
C ILE A 274 17.23 -6.52 25.15
N GLN A 275 17.64 -5.34 25.63
CA GLN A 275 17.57 -4.96 27.03
C GLN A 275 16.36 -4.05 27.22
N MET A 276 15.28 -4.59 27.79
CA MET A 276 14.22 -3.73 28.32
C MET A 276 14.57 -3.35 29.76
N PRO A 277 14.55 -2.06 30.14
CA PRO A 277 14.71 -1.67 31.53
C PRO A 277 13.69 -2.40 32.39
N ALA A 278 14.16 -3.04 33.47
CA ALA A 278 13.28 -3.59 34.48
C ALA A 278 12.41 -2.45 35.03
N ALA A 279 11.10 -2.52 34.77
CA ALA A 279 10.11 -1.48 35.08
C ALA A 279 10.32 -0.14 34.34
N ALA A 280 10.00 -0.11 33.04
CA ALA A 280 9.19 1.03 32.59
C ALA A 280 7.82 0.88 33.28
N PRO A 281 7.25 1.93 33.91
CA PRO A 281 5.90 1.82 34.45
C PRO A 281 5.02 1.31 33.31
N THR A 282 4.20 0.28 33.57
CA THR A 282 2.95 0.13 32.82
C THR A 282 2.40 1.54 32.75
N ALA A 283 2.36 2.14 31.55
CA ALA A 283 1.65 3.37 31.36
C ALA A 283 0.26 3.09 31.93
N THR A 284 -0.02 3.64 33.10
CA THR A 284 -1.37 3.65 33.64
C THR A 284 -2.14 4.35 32.55
N ALA A 285 -2.97 3.58 31.84
CA ALA A 285 -3.98 4.17 30.99
C ALA A 285 -4.66 5.21 31.87
N LYS A 286 -4.51 6.48 31.47
CA LYS A 286 -5.28 7.58 32.05
C LYS A 286 -6.72 7.07 32.14
N PRO A 287 -7.40 7.16 33.29
CA PRO A 287 -8.82 6.84 33.36
C PRO A 287 -9.51 7.51 32.18
N ALA A 288 -10.32 6.76 31.45
CA ALA A 288 -11.00 7.23 30.25
C ALA A 288 -11.63 8.59 30.53
N GLU A 289 -11.02 9.66 30.01
CA GLU A 289 -11.71 10.93 29.85
C GLU A 289 -12.89 10.63 28.94
N THR A 290 -14.08 11.00 29.41
CA THR A 290 -15.36 10.95 28.69
C THR A 290 -15.13 11.22 27.20
N PRO A 291 -15.67 10.40 26.28
CA PRO A 291 -15.32 10.47 24.86
C PRO A 291 -15.57 11.89 24.34
N ARG A 292 -14.49 12.65 24.18
CA ARG A 292 -14.46 13.80 23.28
C ARG A 292 -14.41 13.22 21.89
N GLU A 293 -15.32 13.69 21.04
CA GLU A 293 -15.49 13.29 19.65
C GLU A 293 -14.13 13.06 18.96
N ALA A 294 -13.88 11.81 18.60
CA ALA A 294 -12.63 11.39 17.99
C ALA A 294 -12.53 11.97 16.58
N SER A 295 -11.64 12.94 16.43
CA SER A 295 -11.10 13.37 15.13
C SER A 295 -10.34 12.18 14.52
N PRO A 296 -10.60 11.77 13.27
CA PRO A 296 -10.04 10.55 12.72
C PRO A 296 -8.63 10.80 12.15
N GLN A 297 -7.62 10.83 13.02
CA GLN A 297 -6.23 10.64 12.60
C GLN A 297 -5.50 9.77 13.62
N HIS A 298 -5.14 8.56 13.18
CA HIS A 298 -4.00 7.71 13.56
C HIS A 298 -4.40 6.24 13.64
N ASP A 299 -4.33 5.57 12.49
CA ASP A 299 -3.99 4.15 12.43
C ASP A 299 -2.82 4.06 11.43
N MET A 300 -1.61 4.20 11.97
CA MET A 300 -0.35 4.12 11.22
C MET A 300 0.25 2.74 11.47
N ALA A 301 0.04 1.83 10.52
CA ALA A 301 0.87 0.66 10.36
C ALA A 301 2.12 1.05 9.55
N LEU A 302 3.12 1.58 10.25
CA LEU A 302 4.58 1.46 10.08
C LEU A 302 5.26 2.53 10.95
#